data_AF-A0A931WR40-F1
#
_entry.id   AF-A0A931WR40-F1
#
_cell.length_a   1.000
_cell.length_b   1.000
_cell.length_c   1.000
_cell.angle_alpha   90.00
_cell.angle_beta   90.00
_cell.angle_gamma   90.00
#
_symmetry.space_group_name_H-M   'P 1'
#
loop_
_entity.id
_entity.type
_entity.pdbx_description
1 polymer ?
#
loop_
_entity_poly.entity_id
_entity_poly.type
_entity_poly.pdbx_seq_one_letter_code
_entity_poly.pdbx_strand_id
1 'polypeptide(L)'
;MRRPRARARLRYAFDDENRLVIRERRPLAERAQPVRILEGTVSADGGNRLVYRAQMPTGISRSGPRAIALDGTWALTPAHDLALTLHETVARDRQTLYLKGALAKAEAHALVFALRRQDGRADASQTLTLSGRWQADARNRLTFLVGKGDGSEERLTLGGGWEVGPDHELQYRYRRRALRGREEHVLAFAGAWEVAAAGRLLYRLEGSADSAFEFRASLQRPGLSAREGRLVYQVGIGLSRGRTRQQRVALFGAWKLNRDLSVSFEVPYAGGRVRSLRFEGTYALTPQDRVAVALWGPGGEPLGLTVTFTRDLVPDASLFVRLRRDERERSLVGGVQVRF
;
A
#
# COMPACT_ATOMS: atom_id res chain seq x y z
N MET A 1 -59.64 5.63 13.44
CA MET A 1 -58.32 5.39 12.81
C MET A 1 -57.21 5.42 13.86
N ARG A 2 -56.57 4.28 14.16
CA ARG A 2 -55.38 4.24 15.04
C ARG A 2 -54.17 4.76 14.24
N ARG A 3 -53.55 5.86 14.68
CA ARG A 3 -52.25 6.29 14.14
C ARG A 3 -51.23 5.15 14.32
N PRO A 4 -50.46 4.77 13.29
CA PRO A 4 -49.40 3.77 13.45
C PRO A 4 -48.42 4.24 14.53
N ARG A 5 -48.19 3.40 15.54
CA ARG A 5 -47.14 3.64 16.55
C ARG A 5 -45.82 3.77 15.81
N ALA A 6 -45.19 4.95 15.89
CA ALA A 6 -43.86 5.16 15.38
C ALA A 6 -42.92 4.11 16.00
N ARG A 7 -42.36 3.22 15.18
CA ARG A 7 -41.38 2.24 15.65
C ARG A 7 -40.15 3.00 16.17
N ALA A 8 -39.66 2.59 17.35
CA ALA A 8 -38.42 3.13 17.89
C ALA A 8 -37.28 2.91 16.89
N ARG A 9 -36.58 3.97 16.52
CA ARG A 9 -35.40 3.90 15.65
C ARG A 9 -34.15 3.79 16.51
N LEU A 10 -33.33 2.78 16.25
CA LEU A 10 -32.07 2.57 16.94
C LEU A 10 -30.96 3.40 16.28
N ARG A 11 -30.14 4.05 17.10
CA ARG A 11 -28.90 4.72 16.68
C ARG A 11 -27.71 4.04 17.33
N TYR A 12 -26.65 3.89 16.56
CA TYR A 12 -25.39 3.31 17.02
C TYR A 12 -24.31 4.40 16.96
N ALA A 13 -23.41 4.37 17.92
CA ALA A 13 -22.21 5.16 17.94
C ALA A 13 -21.10 4.38 18.67
N PHE A 14 -19.85 4.82 18.50
CA PHE A 14 -18.76 4.41 19.35
C PHE A 14 -18.37 5.59 20.25
N ASP A 15 -18.07 5.30 21.51
CA ASP A 15 -17.49 6.30 22.42
C ASP A 15 -15.97 6.43 22.22
N ASP A 16 -15.30 7.14 23.12
CA ASP A 16 -13.85 7.39 23.04
C ASP A 16 -12.99 6.14 23.29
N GLU A 17 -13.58 5.07 23.81
CA GLU A 17 -12.96 3.77 24.09
C GLU A 17 -13.36 2.72 23.03
N ASN A 18 -14.03 3.13 21.96
CA ASN A 18 -14.58 2.24 20.93
C ASN A 18 -15.57 1.19 21.48
N ARG A 19 -16.34 1.55 22.53
CA ARG A 19 -17.48 0.75 23.02
C ARG A 19 -18.73 1.10 22.25
N LEU A 20 -19.57 0.09 22.00
CA LEU A 20 -20.79 0.30 21.24
C LEU A 20 -21.86 0.97 22.11
N VAL A 21 -22.27 2.16 21.68
CA VAL A 21 -23.33 2.95 22.30
C VAL A 21 -24.61 2.81 21.49
N ILE A 22 -25.65 2.24 22.09
CA ILE A 22 -26.98 2.10 21.48
C ILE A 22 -27.92 3.11 22.11
N ARG A 23 -28.56 3.93 21.26
CA ARG A 23 -29.55 4.94 21.66
C ARG A 23 -30.89 4.65 21.00
N GLU A 24 -31.96 4.61 21.79
CA GLU A 24 -33.32 4.56 21.29
C GLU A 24 -33.86 5.98 21.08
N ARG A 25 -34.33 6.29 19.87
CA ARG A 25 -34.99 7.57 19.59
C ARG A 25 -36.47 7.48 19.98
N ARG A 26 -36.86 8.12 21.09
CA ARG A 26 -38.25 8.34 21.50
C ARG A 26 -38.69 9.81 21.28
N PRO A 27 -39.99 10.09 21.13
CA PRO A 27 -40.53 11.45 21.04
C PRO A 27 -40.13 12.32 22.24
N LEU A 28 -40.01 13.63 22.01
CA LEU A 28 -39.36 14.65 22.86
C LEU A 28 -39.80 14.72 24.35
N ALA A 29 -40.88 14.04 24.74
CA ALA A 29 -41.49 14.10 26.07
C ALA A 29 -40.83 13.18 27.12
N GLU A 30 -39.97 12.24 26.73
CA GLU A 30 -39.33 11.25 27.64
C GLU A 30 -37.79 11.40 27.62
N ARG A 31 -37.27 12.50 28.21
CA ARG A 31 -35.86 12.96 28.06
C ARG A 31 -34.78 12.20 28.84
N ALA A 32 -35.10 11.18 29.63
CA ALA A 32 -34.09 10.32 30.26
C ALA A 32 -33.76 9.14 29.32
N GLN A 33 -32.86 9.35 28.37
CA GLN A 33 -32.49 8.30 27.40
C GLN A 33 -31.70 7.18 28.11
N PRO A 34 -32.14 5.92 28.06
CA PRO A 34 -31.26 4.81 28.43
C PRO A 34 -30.19 4.67 27.34
N VAL A 35 -29.01 5.22 27.60
CA VAL A 35 -27.81 4.96 26.81
C VAL A 35 -27.30 3.59 27.23
N ARG A 36 -27.42 2.59 26.35
CA ARG A 36 -26.79 1.29 26.60
C ARG A 36 -25.39 1.32 26.02
N ILE A 37 -24.39 1.36 26.89
CA ILE A 37 -23.00 1.13 26.54
C ILE A 37 -22.76 -0.36 26.69
N LEU A 38 -22.37 -1.01 25.60
CA LEU A 38 -22.02 -2.43 25.61
C LEU A 38 -20.50 -2.54 25.68
N GLU A 39 -20.01 -3.35 26.62
CA GLU A 39 -18.63 -3.83 26.61
C GLU A 39 -18.51 -4.97 25.61
N GLY A 40 -17.37 -5.10 24.93
CA GLY A 40 -17.26 -6.05 23.84
C GLY A 40 -16.03 -5.89 22.96
N THR A 41 -16.00 -6.70 21.90
CA THR A 41 -14.93 -6.76 20.92
C THR A 41 -15.45 -6.40 19.53
N VAL A 42 -14.81 -5.42 18.90
CA VAL A 42 -14.95 -5.07 17.48
C VAL A 42 -14.15 -6.03 16.57
N SER A 43 -14.74 -6.47 15.47
CA SER A 43 -14.06 -7.26 14.43
C SER A 43 -14.68 -6.96 13.06
N ALA A 44 -14.07 -7.45 11.98
CA ALA A 44 -14.71 -7.52 10.67
C ALA A 44 -14.93 -8.99 10.30
N ASP A 45 -16.04 -9.29 9.62
CA ASP A 45 -16.25 -10.61 9.02
C ASP A 45 -15.63 -10.73 7.62
N GLY A 46 -15.81 -11.88 6.96
CA GLY A 46 -15.26 -12.13 5.62
C GLY A 46 -15.80 -11.21 4.52
N GLY A 47 -16.91 -10.50 4.74
CA GLY A 47 -17.44 -9.48 3.83
C GLY A 47 -17.05 -8.06 4.26
N ASN A 48 -16.12 -7.91 5.20
CA ASN A 48 -15.74 -6.66 5.83
C ASN A 48 -16.94 -5.91 6.46
N ARG A 49 -17.95 -6.63 6.97
CA ARG A 49 -18.99 -6.03 7.82
C ARG A 49 -18.45 -5.90 9.23
N LEU A 50 -18.79 -4.80 9.89
CA LEU A 50 -18.37 -4.57 11.26
C LEU A 50 -19.16 -5.46 12.22
N VAL A 51 -18.48 -6.31 12.97
CA VAL A 51 -19.09 -7.22 13.95
C VAL A 51 -18.67 -6.81 15.35
N TYR A 52 -19.64 -6.38 16.15
CA TYR A 52 -19.47 -6.10 17.57
C TYR A 52 -19.98 -7.27 18.41
N ARG A 53 -19.10 -7.93 19.17
CA ARG A 53 -19.49 -9.03 20.08
C ARG A 53 -19.53 -8.51 21.51
N ALA A 54 -20.73 -8.43 22.08
CA ALA A 54 -20.91 -7.93 23.44
C ALA A 54 -20.44 -8.97 24.47
N GLN A 55 -19.64 -8.52 25.45
CA GLN A 55 -19.35 -9.29 26.65
C GLN A 55 -20.57 -9.21 27.57
N MET A 56 -21.26 -10.34 27.79
CA MET A 56 -22.34 -10.38 28.76
C MET A 56 -21.78 -10.66 30.15
N PRO A 57 -22.23 -9.96 31.20
CA PRO A 57 -21.94 -10.35 32.58
C PRO A 57 -22.41 -11.79 32.81
N THR A 58 -21.57 -12.60 33.45
CA THR A 58 -21.92 -13.94 33.90
C THR A 58 -23.15 -13.87 34.82
N GLY A 59 -24.28 -14.43 34.41
CA GLY A 59 -25.50 -14.57 35.22
C GLY A 59 -26.76 -13.84 34.74
N ILE A 60 -26.69 -12.99 33.70
CA ILE A 60 -27.87 -12.29 33.17
C ILE A 60 -28.46 -13.03 31.95
N SER A 61 -29.78 -13.21 31.95
CA SER A 61 -30.54 -14.00 30.95
C SER A 61 -30.32 -13.59 29.48
N ARG A 62 -30.27 -14.61 28.63
CA ARG A 62 -29.74 -14.72 27.25
C ARG A 62 -30.51 -14.00 26.12
N SER A 63 -31.32 -12.97 26.39
CA SER A 63 -32.24 -12.44 25.35
C SER A 63 -31.66 -11.40 24.38
N GLY A 64 -30.43 -10.91 24.61
CA GLY A 64 -29.76 -9.94 23.72
C GLY A 64 -28.90 -10.61 22.63
N PRO A 65 -28.75 -9.99 21.44
CA PRO A 65 -27.86 -10.51 20.40
C PRO A 65 -26.41 -10.50 20.90
N ARG A 66 -25.77 -11.68 20.93
CA ARG A 66 -24.36 -11.84 21.31
C ARG A 66 -23.40 -11.14 20.34
N ALA A 67 -23.84 -10.92 19.11
CA ALA A 67 -23.11 -10.23 18.07
C ALA A 67 -24.04 -9.29 17.29
N ILE A 68 -23.57 -8.09 17.02
CA ILE A 68 -24.25 -7.09 16.19
C ILE A 68 -23.39 -6.90 14.95
N ALA A 69 -23.90 -7.35 13.80
CA ALA A 69 -23.27 -7.11 12.50
C ALA A 69 -23.85 -5.82 11.88
N LEU A 70 -22.96 -4.95 11.42
CA LEU A 70 -23.27 -3.64 10.86
C LEU A 70 -22.64 -3.56 9.47
N ASP A 71 -23.50 -3.44 8.48
CA ASP A 71 -23.11 -3.26 7.09
C ASP A 71 -23.12 -1.79 6.70
N GLY A 72 -22.18 -1.41 5.85
CA GLY A 72 -21.98 -0.02 5.45
C GLY A 72 -20.71 0.18 4.64
N THR A 73 -20.42 1.45 4.37
CA THR A 73 -19.28 1.87 3.55
C THR A 73 -18.14 2.44 4.36
N TRP A 74 -16.97 1.83 4.17
CA TRP A 74 -15.72 2.21 4.80
C TRP A 74 -15.12 3.44 4.12
N ALA A 75 -14.61 4.35 4.94
CA ALA A 75 -13.82 5.50 4.53
C ALA A 75 -12.74 5.78 5.57
N LEU A 76 -11.66 6.44 5.14
CA LEU A 76 -10.65 6.98 6.04
C LEU A 76 -10.87 8.50 6.18
N THR A 77 -10.96 8.98 7.41
CA THR A 77 -11.08 10.42 7.67
C THR A 77 -9.73 11.13 7.48
N PRO A 78 -9.69 12.47 7.35
CA PRO A 78 -8.44 13.23 7.31
C PRO A 78 -7.57 13.09 8.57
N ALA A 79 -8.14 12.61 9.69
CA ALA A 79 -7.44 12.32 10.94
C ALA A 79 -6.99 10.85 11.06
N HIS A 80 -7.17 10.08 9.98
CA HIS A 80 -6.83 8.66 9.88
C HIS A 80 -7.67 7.75 10.78
N ASP A 81 -8.81 8.23 11.25
CA ASP A 81 -9.82 7.37 11.88
C ASP A 81 -10.63 6.64 10.81
N LEU A 82 -11.04 5.40 11.09
CA LEU A 82 -11.93 4.64 10.22
C LEU A 82 -13.37 5.11 10.42
N ALA A 83 -14.07 5.36 9.33
CA ALA A 83 -15.48 5.70 9.31
C ALA A 83 -16.26 4.62 8.58
N LEU A 84 -17.37 4.16 9.16
CA LEU A 84 -18.32 3.26 8.54
C LEU A 84 -19.68 3.94 8.41
N THR A 85 -20.07 4.30 7.20
CA THR A 85 -21.40 4.85 6.92
C THR A 85 -22.38 3.71 6.67
N LEU A 86 -23.26 3.45 7.63
CA LEU A 86 -24.24 2.37 7.51
C LEU A 86 -25.25 2.67 6.40
N HIS A 87 -25.63 1.61 5.68
CA HIS A 87 -26.72 1.70 4.72
C HIS A 87 -28.06 1.95 5.41
N GLU A 88 -28.89 2.75 4.77
CA GLU A 88 -30.23 3.05 5.28
C GLU A 88 -31.11 1.80 5.22
N THR A 89 -31.91 1.58 6.27
CA THR A 89 -32.90 0.49 6.29
C THR A 89 -34.22 1.03 6.82
N VAL A 90 -35.31 0.28 6.63
CA VAL A 90 -36.64 0.64 7.17
C VAL A 90 -36.62 0.93 8.68
N ALA A 91 -35.68 0.33 9.41
CA ALA A 91 -35.53 0.48 10.86
C ALA A 91 -34.47 1.52 11.29
N ARG A 92 -33.67 2.08 10.36
CA ARG A 92 -32.46 2.84 10.71
C ARG A 92 -32.15 3.93 9.67
N ASP A 93 -32.01 5.16 10.16
CA ASP A 93 -31.50 6.30 9.38
C ASP A 93 -30.03 6.04 8.98
N ARG A 94 -29.59 6.62 7.85
CA ARG A 94 -28.16 6.66 7.50
C ARG A 94 -27.35 7.28 8.65
N GLN A 95 -26.32 6.57 9.09
CA GLN A 95 -25.47 6.99 10.21
C GLN A 95 -24.01 6.63 9.94
N THR A 96 -23.08 7.46 10.39
CA THR A 96 -21.64 7.20 10.29
C THR A 96 -21.09 6.87 11.66
N LEU A 97 -20.43 5.72 11.76
CA LEU A 97 -19.73 5.26 12.94
C LEU A 97 -18.25 5.59 12.78
N TYR A 98 -17.63 6.16 13.81
CA TYR A 98 -16.21 6.49 13.78
C TYR A 98 -15.47 5.58 14.76
N LEU A 99 -14.48 4.83 14.26
CA LEU A 99 -13.60 4.02 15.08
C LEU A 99 -12.26 4.75 15.23
N LYS A 100 -11.91 5.03 16.49
CA LYS A 100 -10.71 5.79 16.84
C LYS A 100 -9.54 4.83 17.01
N GLY A 101 -8.48 5.04 16.25
CA GLY A 101 -7.35 4.12 16.26
C GLY A 101 -6.27 4.50 15.24
N ALA A 102 -5.22 3.70 15.14
CA ALA A 102 -4.11 3.94 14.22
C ALA A 102 -4.05 2.84 13.16
N LEU A 103 -3.62 3.20 11.94
CA LEU A 103 -3.15 2.22 10.96
C LEU A 103 -1.91 1.55 11.57
N ALA A 104 -2.02 0.25 11.85
CA ALA A 104 -1.01 -0.49 12.61
C ALA A 104 -0.11 -1.31 11.69
N LYS A 105 -0.69 -1.98 10.69
CA LYS A 105 0.05 -2.85 9.77
C LYS A 105 -0.60 -2.87 8.39
N ALA A 106 0.23 -2.90 7.36
CA ALA A 106 -0.18 -3.15 5.99
C ALA A 106 0.35 -4.51 5.56
N GLU A 107 -0.56 -5.43 5.25
CA GLU A 107 -0.25 -6.73 4.69
C GLU A 107 -0.75 -6.77 3.25
N ALA A 108 -0.22 -7.69 2.45
CA ALA A 108 -0.59 -7.81 1.04
C ALA A 108 -2.11 -7.82 0.83
N HIS A 109 -2.86 -8.55 1.66
CA HIS A 109 -4.31 -8.71 1.54
C HIS A 109 -5.11 -8.09 2.69
N ALA A 110 -4.47 -7.29 3.54
CA ALA A 110 -5.12 -6.76 4.72
C ALA A 110 -4.59 -5.39 5.17
N LEU A 111 -5.49 -4.63 5.77
CA LEU A 111 -5.18 -3.44 6.54
C LEU A 111 -5.55 -3.69 8.00
N VAL A 112 -4.56 -3.66 8.89
CA VAL A 112 -4.77 -3.82 10.34
C VAL A 112 -4.83 -2.45 10.99
N PHE A 113 -5.90 -2.21 11.72
CA PHE A 113 -6.16 -0.98 12.46
C PHE A 113 -6.19 -1.25 13.96
N ALA A 114 -5.31 -0.60 14.73
CA ALA A 114 -5.29 -0.71 16.19
C ALA A 114 -6.28 0.29 16.81
N LEU A 115 -7.33 -0.21 17.44
CA LEU A 115 -8.31 0.58 18.16
C LEU A 115 -7.73 1.11 19.47
N ARG A 116 -8.06 2.37 19.77
CA ARG A 116 -7.68 3.02 21.02
C ARG A 116 -8.60 2.59 22.15
N ARG A 117 -8.02 2.16 23.27
CA ARG A 117 -8.68 2.04 24.59
C ARG A 117 -8.04 3.03 25.55
N GLN A 118 -8.82 3.63 26.46
CA GLN A 118 -8.31 4.58 27.46
C GLN A 118 -8.00 3.92 28.81
N ASP A 119 -8.40 2.67 28.96
CA ASP A 119 -8.15 1.82 30.12
C ASP A 119 -6.64 1.60 30.20
N GLY A 120 -5.97 2.29 31.13
CA GLY A 120 -4.51 2.40 31.28
C GLY A 120 -3.71 1.10 31.53
N ARG A 121 -4.22 -0.05 31.08
CA ARG A 121 -3.46 -1.29 30.90
C ARG A 121 -2.80 -1.24 29.52
N ALA A 122 -1.48 -1.21 29.52
CA ALA A 122 -0.64 -0.97 28.35
C ALA A 122 -0.79 -1.98 27.19
N ASP A 123 -1.45 -3.14 27.37
CA ASP A 123 -1.24 -4.29 26.46
C ASP A 123 -2.47 -4.87 25.74
N ALA A 124 -3.68 -4.34 25.92
CA ALA A 124 -4.86 -4.88 25.21
C ALA A 124 -5.35 -3.94 24.10
N SER A 125 -4.48 -3.56 23.16
CA SER A 125 -4.93 -2.86 21.95
C SER A 125 -5.74 -3.83 21.09
N GLN A 126 -7.04 -3.58 20.96
CA GLN A 126 -7.88 -4.36 20.08
C GLN A 126 -7.54 -4.01 18.61
N THR A 127 -7.41 -5.00 17.74
CA THR A 127 -7.23 -4.76 16.30
C THR A 127 -8.51 -5.04 15.51
N LEU A 128 -8.71 -4.26 14.46
CA LEU A 128 -9.70 -4.47 13.40
C LEU A 128 -8.93 -4.71 12.10
N THR A 129 -9.11 -5.89 11.51
CA THR A 129 -8.47 -6.25 10.24
C THR A 129 -9.50 -6.16 9.12
N LEU A 130 -9.22 -5.34 8.10
CA LEU A 130 -10.01 -5.29 6.87
C LEU A 130 -9.29 -6.05 5.77
N SER A 131 -9.99 -6.94 5.06
CA SER A 131 -9.44 -7.69 3.92
C SER A 131 -9.61 -6.91 2.61
N GLY A 132 -8.67 -7.08 1.67
CA GLY A 132 -8.67 -6.28 0.45
C GLY A 132 -7.38 -6.39 -0.36
N ARG A 133 -7.11 -5.38 -1.18
CA ARG A 133 -5.83 -5.25 -1.90
C ARG A 133 -5.30 -3.82 -1.91
N TRP A 134 -3.99 -3.69 -2.10
CA TRP A 134 -3.32 -2.39 -2.18
C TRP A 134 -3.09 -1.96 -3.63
N GLN A 135 -3.31 -0.68 -3.90
CA GLN A 135 -2.97 -0.07 -5.18
C GLN A 135 -2.60 1.41 -5.05
N ALA A 136 -1.93 1.94 -6.06
CA ALA A 136 -1.81 3.38 -6.24
C ALA A 136 -3.00 3.89 -7.05
N ASP A 137 -3.50 5.09 -6.71
CA ASP A 137 -4.51 5.74 -7.54
C ASP A 137 -3.89 6.57 -8.68
N ALA A 138 -4.74 7.19 -9.51
CA ALA A 138 -4.28 8.03 -10.64
C ALA A 138 -3.44 9.26 -10.22
N ARG A 139 -3.37 9.59 -8.93
CA ARG A 139 -2.57 10.67 -8.36
C ARG A 139 -1.39 10.13 -7.54
N ASN A 140 -1.00 8.87 -7.76
CA ASN A 140 0.07 8.18 -7.04
C ASN A 140 -0.14 8.12 -5.50
N ARG A 141 -1.39 8.17 -5.04
CA ARG A 141 -1.74 7.99 -3.61
C ARG A 141 -1.92 6.53 -3.29
N LEU A 142 -1.41 6.11 -2.14
CA LEU A 142 -1.62 4.76 -1.63
C LEU A 142 -3.11 4.59 -1.28
N THR A 143 -3.72 3.54 -1.80
CA THR A 143 -5.13 3.22 -1.58
C THR A 143 -5.27 1.75 -1.25
N PHE A 144 -6.05 1.45 -0.21
CA PHE A 144 -6.50 0.10 0.08
C PHE A 144 -7.93 -0.08 -0.44
N LEU A 145 -8.15 -1.12 -1.23
CA LEU A 145 -9.45 -1.52 -1.74
C LEU A 145 -10.03 -2.58 -0.82
N VAL A 146 -10.99 -2.18 0.02
CA VAL A 146 -11.68 -3.09 0.94
C VAL A 146 -12.66 -3.92 0.14
N GLY A 147 -12.44 -5.24 0.08
CA GLY A 147 -13.32 -6.16 -0.64
C GLY A 147 -14.64 -6.38 0.11
N LYS A 148 -15.74 -6.57 -0.61
CA LYS A 148 -17.04 -6.89 -0.02
C LYS A 148 -17.47 -8.29 -0.42
N GLY A 149 -18.42 -8.85 0.34
CA GLY A 149 -18.96 -10.18 0.08
C GLY A 149 -19.70 -10.31 -1.27
N ASP A 150 -20.11 -9.20 -1.86
CA ASP A 150 -20.75 -9.13 -3.19
C ASP A 150 -19.73 -8.90 -4.32
N GLY A 151 -18.43 -8.89 -4.03
CA GLY A 151 -17.35 -8.61 -4.98
C GLY A 151 -17.11 -7.12 -5.26
N SER A 152 -17.92 -6.21 -4.69
CA SER A 152 -17.65 -4.77 -4.78
C SER A 152 -16.47 -4.36 -3.89
N GLU A 153 -15.96 -3.15 -4.11
CA GLU A 153 -14.79 -2.65 -3.40
C GLU A 153 -14.94 -1.20 -2.96
N GLU A 154 -14.41 -0.90 -1.77
CA GLU A 154 -14.43 0.44 -1.20
C GLU A 154 -13.02 1.00 -1.04
N ARG A 155 -12.84 2.29 -1.31
CA ARG A 155 -11.51 2.91 -1.36
C ARG A 155 -11.16 3.61 -0.05
N LEU A 156 -10.10 3.13 0.60
CA LEU A 156 -9.42 3.81 1.70
C LEU A 156 -8.15 4.46 1.19
N THR A 157 -8.24 5.73 0.78
CA THR A 157 -7.08 6.48 0.29
C THR A 157 -6.31 7.14 1.42
N LEU A 158 -5.00 6.86 1.49
CA LEU A 158 -4.10 7.49 2.43
C LEU A 158 -3.78 8.92 1.94
N GLY A 159 -4.33 9.93 2.61
CA GLY A 159 -4.32 11.31 2.14
C GLY A 159 -2.99 12.07 2.28
N GLY A 160 -1.92 11.38 2.67
CA GLY A 160 -0.59 11.94 2.94
C GLY A 160 0.43 11.58 1.86
N GLY A 161 1.66 12.07 2.01
CA GLY A 161 2.77 11.63 1.17
C GLY A 161 3.32 10.29 1.65
N TRP A 162 4.09 9.63 0.79
CA TRP A 162 4.90 8.48 1.12
C TRP A 162 6.34 8.73 0.69
N GLU A 163 7.26 7.97 1.26
CA GLU A 163 8.69 8.02 0.98
C GLU A 163 9.28 6.62 0.90
N VAL A 164 10.55 6.55 0.51
CA VAL A 164 11.31 5.30 0.46
C VAL A 164 12.21 5.26 1.69
N GLY A 165 12.09 4.20 2.48
CA GLY A 165 12.90 3.96 3.66
C GLY A 165 14.33 3.53 3.32
N PRO A 166 15.18 3.36 4.35
CA PRO A 166 16.58 2.97 4.18
C PRO A 166 16.75 1.57 3.56
N ASP A 167 15.79 0.67 3.76
CA ASP A 167 15.81 -0.70 3.22
C ASP A 167 15.03 -0.82 1.91
N HIS A 168 14.85 0.31 1.20
CA HIS A 168 14.06 0.45 -0.02
C HIS A 168 12.58 0.07 0.14
N GLU A 169 12.07 0.05 1.36
CA GLU A 169 10.67 -0.18 1.65
C GLU A 169 9.83 1.09 1.46
N LEU A 170 8.56 0.93 1.13
CA LEU A 170 7.66 2.07 1.02
C LEU A 170 7.14 2.43 2.41
N GLN A 171 7.21 3.71 2.78
CA GLN A 171 6.78 4.21 4.09
C GLN A 171 5.74 5.31 3.94
N TYR A 172 4.62 5.17 4.65
CA TYR A 172 3.59 6.19 4.78
C TYR A 172 3.65 6.83 6.17
N ARG A 173 3.96 8.13 6.22
CA ARG A 173 3.99 8.89 7.47
C ARG A 173 2.74 9.74 7.62
N TYR A 174 2.16 9.71 8.81
CA TYR A 174 1.02 10.55 9.14
C TYR A 174 1.06 10.98 10.60
N ARG A 175 0.41 12.12 10.88
CA ARG A 175 0.37 12.72 12.21
C ARG A 175 -1.03 12.66 12.77
N ARG A 176 -1.15 12.24 14.02
CA ARG A 176 -2.41 12.25 14.77
C ARG A 176 -2.32 13.17 15.97
N ARG A 177 -3.48 13.60 16.47
CA ARG A 177 -3.57 14.33 17.73
C ARG A 177 -3.51 13.33 18.89
N ALA A 178 -2.52 13.50 19.75
CA ALA A 178 -2.40 12.78 21.02
C ALA A 178 -2.85 13.69 22.18
N LEU A 179 -3.02 13.11 23.38
CA LEU A 179 -3.35 13.88 24.60
C LEU A 179 -2.31 14.97 24.90
N ARG A 180 -1.04 14.73 24.54
CA ARG A 180 0.08 15.64 24.74
C ARG A 180 0.78 15.99 23.41
N GLY A 181 0.02 16.52 22.45
CA GLY A 181 0.58 17.10 21.22
C GLY A 181 0.25 16.29 19.96
N ARG A 182 1.24 16.13 19.07
CA ARG A 182 1.09 15.38 17.82
C ARG A 182 2.03 14.18 17.85
N GLU A 183 1.47 13.02 17.57
CA GLU A 183 2.22 11.77 17.43
C GLU A 183 2.39 11.48 15.94
N GLU A 184 3.60 11.09 15.56
CA GLU A 184 3.91 10.65 14.20
C GLU A 184 3.86 9.13 14.15
N HIS A 185 3.11 8.60 13.18
CA HIS A 185 3.00 7.18 12.92
C HIS A 185 3.58 6.86 11.55
N VAL A 186 4.20 5.69 11.45
CA VAL A 186 4.77 5.15 10.20
C VAL A 186 4.07 3.84 9.89
N LEU A 187 3.48 3.76 8.70
CA LEU A 187 2.99 2.51 8.12
C LEU A 187 3.99 2.08 7.05
N ALA A 188 4.78 1.06 7.36
CA ALA A 188 5.74 0.47 6.42
C ALA A 188 5.08 -0.66 5.62
N PHE A 189 5.43 -0.75 4.34
CA PHE A 189 4.98 -1.80 3.44
C PHE A 189 6.17 -2.70 3.11
N ALA A 190 6.04 -4.00 3.35
CA ALA A 190 7.03 -4.98 2.92
C ALA A 190 6.81 -5.32 1.44
N GLY A 191 7.86 -5.28 0.64
CA GLY A 191 7.75 -5.45 -0.80
C GLY A 191 9.05 -5.14 -1.54
N ALA A 192 8.96 -5.10 -2.87
CA ALA A 192 10.08 -4.80 -3.74
C ALA A 192 9.68 -3.86 -4.88
N TRP A 193 10.60 -3.00 -5.27
CA TRP A 193 10.49 -2.17 -6.47
C TRP A 193 10.74 -2.99 -7.72
N GLU A 194 10.02 -2.67 -8.78
CA GLU A 194 10.13 -3.21 -10.14
C GLU A 194 10.01 -2.04 -11.14
N VAL A 195 10.71 -2.12 -12.28
CA VAL A 195 10.52 -1.19 -13.40
C VAL A 195 9.54 -1.83 -14.37
N ALA A 196 8.29 -1.39 -14.34
CA ALA A 196 7.20 -2.05 -15.07
C ALA A 196 7.16 -1.67 -16.55
N ALA A 197 7.45 -0.40 -16.88
CA ALA A 197 7.51 0.13 -18.23
C ALA A 197 8.20 1.50 -18.23
N ALA A 198 8.41 2.08 -19.41
CA ALA A 198 8.84 3.47 -19.53
C ALA A 198 7.91 4.41 -18.74
N GLY A 199 8.50 5.16 -17.82
CA GLY A 199 7.78 6.11 -16.98
C GLY A 199 6.86 5.48 -15.92
N ARG A 200 7.03 4.19 -15.62
CA ARG A 200 6.26 3.48 -14.59
C ARG A 200 7.15 2.72 -13.63
N LEU A 201 6.93 2.97 -12.35
CA LEU A 201 7.63 2.31 -11.25
C LEU A 201 6.61 1.55 -10.41
N LEU A 202 6.83 0.26 -10.20
CA LEU A 202 5.93 -0.62 -9.48
C LEU A 202 6.54 -0.99 -8.14
N TYR A 203 5.77 -0.94 -7.06
CA TYR A 203 6.14 -1.51 -5.77
C TYR A 203 5.22 -2.68 -5.45
N ARG A 204 5.72 -3.92 -5.56
CA ARG A 204 4.94 -5.13 -5.30
C ARG A 204 5.02 -5.51 -3.84
N LEU A 205 3.87 -5.68 -3.20
CA LEU A 205 3.84 -6.10 -1.79
C LEU A 205 4.23 -7.57 -1.67
N GLU A 206 4.94 -7.89 -0.60
CA GLU A 206 5.30 -9.25 -0.27
C GLU A 206 4.08 -10.10 0.06
N GLY A 207 4.03 -11.32 -0.47
CA GLY A 207 2.95 -12.27 -0.21
C GLY A 207 1.75 -12.15 -1.15
N SER A 208 1.82 -11.31 -2.20
CA SER A 208 0.75 -11.20 -3.21
C SER A 208 1.23 -10.73 -4.58
N ALA A 209 0.60 -11.25 -5.64
CA ALA A 209 0.74 -10.71 -6.98
C ALA A 209 -0.24 -9.55 -7.27
N ASP A 210 -1.38 -9.52 -6.55
CA ASP A 210 -2.51 -8.62 -6.84
C ASP A 210 -2.45 -7.30 -6.05
N SER A 211 -1.53 -7.20 -5.08
CA SER A 211 -1.30 -5.99 -4.31
C SER A 211 0.02 -5.36 -4.71
N ALA A 212 -0.08 -4.22 -5.39
CA ALA A 212 1.08 -3.48 -5.87
C ALA A 212 0.75 -2.01 -6.09
N PHE A 213 1.69 -1.13 -5.82
CA PHE A 213 1.57 0.30 -6.12
C PHE A 213 2.24 0.63 -7.44
N GLU A 214 1.44 0.86 -8.47
CA GLU A 214 1.95 1.31 -9.77
C GLU A 214 1.97 2.84 -9.85
N PHE A 215 3.18 3.41 -9.87
CA PHE A 215 3.37 4.85 -9.90
C PHE A 215 3.73 5.35 -11.28
N ARG A 216 3.09 6.45 -11.69
CA ARG A 216 3.57 7.27 -12.81
C ARG A 216 4.79 8.05 -12.33
N ALA A 217 5.94 7.73 -12.91
CA ALA A 217 7.23 8.24 -12.48
C ALA A 217 8.02 8.73 -13.70
N SER A 218 8.79 9.81 -13.57
CA SER A 218 9.79 10.17 -14.58
C SER A 218 11.16 9.77 -14.08
N LEU A 219 11.97 9.24 -14.97
CA LEU A 219 13.36 9.01 -14.68
C LEU A 219 14.09 10.36 -14.58
N GLN A 220 14.91 10.55 -13.55
CA GLN A 220 15.61 11.83 -13.38
C GLN A 220 16.74 12.01 -14.40
N ARG A 221 17.40 10.90 -14.79
CA ARG A 221 18.50 10.90 -15.77
C ARG A 221 18.44 9.64 -16.64
N PRO A 222 18.35 9.76 -17.98
CA PRO A 222 18.31 8.61 -18.90
C PRO A 222 19.65 7.88 -19.01
N GLY A 223 20.77 8.61 -18.91
CA GLY A 223 22.11 8.05 -18.91
C GLY A 223 22.58 7.73 -17.49
N LEU A 224 22.93 6.47 -17.26
CA LEU A 224 23.42 5.97 -15.99
C LEU A 224 24.84 5.43 -16.14
N SER A 225 25.69 5.72 -15.17
CA SER A 225 26.97 5.03 -15.02
C SER A 225 26.76 3.82 -14.12
N ALA A 226 27.18 2.63 -14.57
CA ALA A 226 27.08 1.42 -13.75
C ALA A 226 27.81 1.56 -12.39
N ARG A 227 28.86 2.39 -12.31
CA ARG A 227 29.60 2.68 -11.06
C ARG A 227 28.80 3.49 -10.04
N GLU A 228 27.81 4.28 -10.49
CA GLU A 228 27.00 5.08 -9.56
C GLU A 228 26.07 4.21 -8.70
N GLY A 229 25.78 2.98 -9.14
CA GLY A 229 25.03 2.01 -8.34
C GLY A 229 23.64 2.50 -7.91
N ARG A 230 22.99 3.35 -8.70
CA ARG A 230 21.68 3.90 -8.33
C ARG A 230 20.74 4.10 -9.51
N LEU A 231 19.46 3.91 -9.25
CA LEU A 231 18.33 4.29 -10.10
C LEU A 231 17.55 5.39 -9.40
N VAL A 232 17.26 6.50 -10.10
CA VAL A 232 16.58 7.65 -9.50
C VAL A 232 15.38 8.07 -10.33
N TYR A 233 14.22 7.96 -9.72
CA TYR A 233 12.92 8.36 -10.25
C TYR A 233 12.35 9.54 -9.48
N GLN A 234 11.48 10.28 -10.15
CA GLN A 234 10.68 11.35 -9.60
C GLN A 234 9.20 11.02 -9.77
N VAL A 235 8.45 11.07 -8.67
CA VAL A 235 7.04 10.72 -8.61
C VAL A 235 6.25 11.92 -8.08
N GLY A 236 5.27 12.39 -8.84
CA GLY A 236 4.33 13.40 -8.36
C GLY A 236 3.21 12.76 -7.56
N ILE A 237 3.15 13.01 -6.24
CA ILE A 237 2.12 12.47 -5.34
C ILE A 237 1.07 13.54 -5.08
N GLY A 238 -0.18 13.27 -5.42
CA GLY A 238 -1.31 14.11 -5.03
C GLY A 238 -1.54 14.02 -3.52
N LEU A 239 -1.66 15.15 -2.86
CA LEU A 239 -2.00 15.24 -1.44
C LEU A 239 -3.48 15.62 -1.27
N SER A 240 -3.97 15.45 -0.06
CA SER A 240 -5.26 16.02 0.35
C SER A 240 -5.28 17.52 0.04
N ARG A 241 -6.43 18.05 -0.40
CA ARG A 241 -6.65 19.45 -0.82
C ARG A 241 -6.00 19.87 -2.15
N GLY A 242 -5.70 18.92 -3.03
CA GLY A 242 -5.30 19.20 -4.41
C GLY A 242 -3.86 19.68 -4.58
N ARG A 243 -3.03 19.64 -3.53
CA ARG A 243 -1.60 19.91 -3.62
C ARG A 243 -0.87 18.71 -4.23
N THR A 244 0.26 18.92 -4.88
CA THR A 244 1.13 17.83 -5.36
C THR A 244 2.50 17.98 -4.70
N ARG A 245 3.05 16.86 -4.21
CA ARG A 245 4.42 16.76 -3.69
C ARG A 245 5.25 15.93 -4.64
N GLN A 246 6.39 16.46 -5.06
CA GLN A 246 7.39 15.68 -5.80
C GLN A 246 8.15 14.82 -4.80
N GLN A 247 8.19 13.51 -5.04
CA GLN A 247 8.93 12.53 -4.25
C GLN A 247 10.02 11.93 -5.12
N ARG A 248 11.24 11.93 -4.60
CA ARG A 248 12.37 11.26 -5.22
C ARG A 248 12.43 9.83 -4.70
N VAL A 249 12.45 8.87 -5.61
CA VAL A 249 12.67 7.45 -5.33
C VAL A 249 14.07 7.10 -5.80
N ALA A 250 14.98 6.87 -4.88
CA ALA A 250 16.35 6.45 -5.17
C ALA A 250 16.52 4.99 -4.72
N LEU A 251 16.83 4.10 -5.66
CA LEU A 251 17.14 2.70 -5.40
C LEU A 251 18.65 2.54 -5.53
N PHE A 252 19.30 2.02 -4.50
CA PHE A 252 20.73 1.75 -4.48
C PHE A 252 20.97 0.26 -4.68
N GLY A 253 22.01 -0.07 -5.45
CA GLY A 253 22.26 -1.43 -5.86
C GLY A 253 23.50 -1.59 -6.72
N ALA A 254 23.69 -2.80 -7.22
CA ALA A 254 24.82 -3.15 -8.07
C ALA A 254 24.34 -3.49 -9.48
N TRP A 255 24.93 -2.86 -10.49
CA TRP A 255 24.76 -3.25 -11.88
C TRP A 255 25.63 -4.46 -12.20
N LYS A 256 25.06 -5.46 -12.87
CA LYS A 256 25.76 -6.63 -13.38
C LYS A 256 25.44 -6.83 -14.85
N LEU A 257 26.46 -7.14 -15.63
CA LEU A 257 26.33 -7.63 -16.99
C LEU A 257 26.44 -9.16 -16.96
N ASN A 258 25.38 -9.84 -17.37
CA ASN A 258 25.29 -11.29 -17.34
C ASN A 258 25.89 -11.92 -18.61
N ARG A 259 26.20 -13.22 -18.55
CA ARG A 259 26.82 -13.96 -19.67
C ARG A 259 25.93 -14.05 -20.91
N ASP A 260 24.62 -14.01 -20.71
CA ASP A 260 23.61 -14.00 -21.77
C ASP A 260 23.38 -12.61 -22.36
N LEU A 261 24.23 -11.63 -22.01
CA LEU A 261 24.06 -10.24 -22.40
C LEU A 261 22.72 -9.66 -21.91
N SER A 262 22.22 -10.09 -20.75
CA SER A 262 21.24 -9.32 -20.00
C SER A 262 21.93 -8.42 -18.99
N VAL A 263 21.29 -7.31 -18.62
CA VAL A 263 21.75 -6.42 -17.56
C VAL A 263 20.85 -6.61 -16.35
N SER A 264 21.42 -6.75 -15.17
CA SER A 264 20.66 -6.77 -13.92
C SER A 264 21.08 -5.68 -12.96
N PHE A 265 20.11 -5.11 -12.25
CA PHE A 265 20.34 -4.22 -11.11
C PHE A 265 19.89 -4.90 -9.82
N GLU A 266 20.84 -5.25 -8.97
CA GLU A 266 20.59 -5.93 -7.70
C GLU A 266 20.40 -4.95 -6.57
N VAL A 267 19.21 -4.93 -5.98
CA VAL A 267 18.83 -4.05 -4.88
C VAL A 267 18.72 -4.86 -3.59
N PRO A 268 19.45 -4.49 -2.51
CA PRO A 268 19.28 -5.10 -1.20
C PRO A 268 18.02 -4.57 -0.51
N TYR A 269 17.33 -5.46 0.21
CA TYR A 269 16.13 -5.18 1.00
C TYR A 269 16.30 -5.73 2.42
N ALA A 270 15.38 -5.35 3.31
CA ALA A 270 15.32 -5.84 4.68
C ALA A 270 15.39 -7.38 4.77
N GLY A 271 16.10 -7.86 5.80
CA GLY A 271 16.31 -9.29 6.05
C GLY A 271 17.40 -9.93 5.19
N GLY A 272 18.30 -9.13 4.62
CA GLY A 272 19.41 -9.62 3.78
C GLY A 272 18.97 -10.11 2.40
N ARG A 273 17.74 -9.80 1.99
CA ARG A 273 17.19 -10.22 0.70
C ARG A 273 17.74 -9.33 -0.40
N VAL A 274 18.03 -9.92 -1.55
CA VAL A 274 18.44 -9.17 -2.75
C VAL A 274 17.44 -9.46 -3.85
N ARG A 275 16.92 -8.41 -4.51
CA ARG A 275 16.10 -8.56 -5.71
C ARG A 275 16.85 -8.03 -6.92
N SER A 276 16.80 -8.81 -8.00
CA SER A 276 17.40 -8.46 -9.27
C SER A 276 16.35 -7.91 -10.21
N LEU A 277 16.53 -6.67 -10.67
CA LEU A 277 15.79 -6.11 -11.79
C LEU A 277 16.52 -6.49 -13.06
N ARG A 278 15.96 -7.41 -13.85
CA ARG A 278 16.58 -7.87 -15.09
C ARG A 278 16.03 -7.07 -16.27
N PHE A 279 16.95 -6.67 -17.13
CA PHE A 279 16.70 -5.90 -18.33
C PHE A 279 17.35 -6.62 -19.51
N GLU A 280 16.64 -6.61 -20.62
CA GLU A 280 17.24 -6.88 -21.92
C GLU A 280 17.87 -5.60 -22.47
N GLY A 281 18.77 -5.73 -23.43
CA GLY A 281 19.36 -4.52 -23.99
C GLY A 281 20.08 -4.65 -25.31
N THR A 282 20.21 -3.51 -25.97
CA THR A 282 20.99 -3.34 -27.20
C THR A 282 22.31 -2.69 -26.88
N TYR A 283 23.39 -3.25 -27.43
CA TYR A 283 24.76 -2.91 -27.10
C TYR A 283 25.38 -1.98 -28.13
N ALA A 284 26.04 -0.92 -27.66
CA ALA A 284 26.90 -0.08 -28.46
C ALA A 284 28.26 0.09 -27.79
N LEU A 285 29.33 -0.15 -28.55
CA LEU A 285 30.69 0.20 -28.17
C LEU A 285 30.92 1.68 -28.45
N THR A 286 31.30 2.45 -27.42
CA THR A 286 31.65 3.86 -27.59
C THR A 286 33.12 4.01 -27.96
N PRO A 287 33.54 5.16 -28.53
CA PRO A 287 34.94 5.42 -28.88
C PRO A 287 35.94 5.37 -27.70
N GLN A 288 35.46 5.29 -26.46
CA GLN A 288 36.29 5.22 -25.25
C GLN A 288 36.30 3.82 -24.61
N ASP A 289 36.09 2.76 -25.40
CA ASP A 289 36.00 1.37 -24.93
C ASP A 289 34.95 1.17 -23.82
N ARG A 290 33.82 1.88 -23.94
CA ARG A 290 32.68 1.72 -23.03
C ARG A 290 31.57 0.95 -23.70
N VAL A 291 30.83 0.18 -22.92
CA VAL A 291 29.65 -0.54 -23.38
C VAL A 291 28.43 0.21 -22.90
N ALA A 292 27.70 0.83 -23.83
CA ALA A 292 26.39 1.43 -23.56
C ALA A 292 25.31 0.41 -23.86
N VAL A 293 24.42 0.18 -22.89
CA VAL A 293 23.30 -0.76 -23.00
C VAL A 293 22.00 0.01 -22.84
N ALA A 294 21.22 0.12 -23.92
CA ALA A 294 19.86 0.63 -23.82
C ALA A 294 18.96 -0.47 -23.25
N LEU A 295 18.21 -0.18 -22.19
CA LEU A 295 17.44 -1.17 -21.43
C LEU A 295 15.99 -1.29 -21.92
N TRP A 296 15.52 -2.54 -21.93
CA TRP A 296 14.19 -2.94 -22.36
C TRP A 296 13.47 -3.64 -21.21
N GLY A 297 12.16 -3.42 -21.14
CA GLY A 297 11.29 -4.05 -20.15
C GLY A 297 10.94 -5.49 -20.54
N PRO A 298 10.25 -6.23 -19.64
CA PRO A 298 9.90 -7.63 -19.89
C PRO A 298 8.99 -7.86 -21.10
N GLY A 299 8.25 -6.85 -21.55
CA GLY A 299 7.39 -6.91 -22.73
C GLY A 299 8.09 -6.53 -24.04
N GLY A 300 9.41 -6.29 -24.00
CA GLY A 300 10.16 -5.82 -25.16
C GLY A 300 9.92 -4.34 -25.49
N GLU A 301 9.46 -3.54 -24.55
CA GLU A 301 9.34 -2.10 -24.69
C GLU A 301 10.62 -1.37 -24.21
N PRO A 302 11.07 -0.30 -24.89
CA PRO A 302 12.23 0.45 -24.46
C PRO A 302 11.92 1.24 -23.18
N LEU A 303 12.79 1.18 -22.17
CA LEU A 303 12.59 1.89 -20.91
C LEU A 303 13.09 3.35 -20.92
N GLY A 304 13.75 3.78 -22.00
CA GLY A 304 14.39 5.09 -22.09
C GLY A 304 15.59 5.24 -21.15
N LEU A 305 16.20 4.11 -20.77
CA LEU A 305 17.33 3.99 -19.87
C LEU A 305 18.54 3.49 -20.63
N THR A 306 19.69 4.12 -20.45
CA THR A 306 20.97 3.64 -20.98
C THR A 306 21.98 3.52 -19.85
N VAL A 307 22.53 2.33 -19.65
CA VAL A 307 23.58 2.07 -18.66
C VAL A 307 24.91 1.95 -19.38
N THR A 308 25.90 2.71 -18.93
CA THR A 308 27.27 2.65 -19.44
C THR A 308 28.15 1.87 -18.49
N PHE A 309 28.76 0.80 -18.98
CA PHE A 309 29.79 0.02 -18.32
C PHE A 309 31.16 0.47 -18.81
N THR A 310 32.09 0.65 -17.89
CA THR A 310 33.50 0.96 -18.16
C THR A 310 34.36 -0.28 -17.95
N ARG A 311 35.52 -0.32 -18.60
CA ARG A 311 36.43 -1.47 -18.60
C ARG A 311 36.79 -1.98 -17.19
N ASP A 312 36.95 -1.10 -16.20
CA ASP A 312 37.31 -1.52 -14.83
C ASP A 312 36.17 -2.26 -14.09
N LEU A 313 34.92 -2.20 -14.57
CA LEU A 313 33.81 -3.02 -14.02
C LEU A 313 33.76 -4.42 -14.66
N VAL A 314 34.57 -4.65 -15.68
CA VAL A 314 34.64 -5.90 -16.43
C VAL A 314 36.12 -6.26 -16.63
N PRO A 315 36.93 -6.36 -15.54
CA PRO A 315 38.39 -6.39 -15.61
C PRO A 315 38.94 -7.53 -16.48
N ASP A 316 38.24 -8.67 -16.49
CA ASP A 316 38.66 -9.85 -17.25
C ASP A 316 37.81 -10.12 -18.49
N ALA A 317 36.76 -9.33 -18.77
CA ALA A 317 35.84 -9.61 -19.87
C ALA A 317 35.90 -8.54 -20.97
N SER A 318 36.30 -8.97 -22.16
CA SER A 318 36.24 -8.19 -23.39
C SER A 318 34.88 -8.45 -24.03
N LEU A 319 33.99 -7.46 -24.05
CA LEU A 319 32.78 -7.55 -24.87
C LEU A 319 33.22 -7.46 -26.34
N PHE A 320 32.93 -8.48 -27.13
CA PHE A 320 33.17 -8.45 -28.57
C PHE A 320 31.84 -8.52 -29.32
N VAL A 321 31.75 -7.75 -30.39
CA VAL A 321 30.71 -7.89 -31.40
C VAL A 321 31.42 -8.22 -32.70
N ARG A 322 31.25 -9.45 -33.18
CA ARG A 322 31.88 -9.93 -34.41
C ARG A 322 30.82 -10.07 -35.49
N LEU A 323 30.96 -9.29 -36.56
CA LEU A 323 30.18 -9.50 -37.77
C LEU A 323 30.70 -10.77 -38.46
N ARG A 324 29.87 -11.80 -38.54
CA ARG A 324 30.18 -13.05 -39.19
C ARG A 324 29.42 -13.09 -40.52
N ARG A 325 30.15 -13.28 -41.62
CA ARG A 325 29.59 -13.35 -42.96
C ARG A 325 29.89 -14.73 -43.50
N ASP A 326 28.87 -15.59 -43.53
CA ASP A 326 28.90 -16.84 -44.30
C ASP A 326 28.23 -16.58 -45.66
N GLU A 327 28.49 -17.43 -46.67
CA GLU A 327 28.19 -17.18 -48.09
C GLU A 327 26.72 -16.81 -48.41
N ARG A 328 25.79 -17.00 -47.47
CA ARG A 328 24.38 -16.65 -47.61
C ARG A 328 23.79 -15.81 -46.47
N GLU A 329 24.55 -15.51 -45.42
CA GLU A 329 23.98 -14.85 -44.22
C GLU A 329 24.98 -13.91 -43.54
N ARG A 330 24.49 -12.73 -43.15
CA ARG A 330 25.22 -11.80 -42.28
C ARG A 330 24.65 -11.98 -40.87
N SER A 331 25.42 -12.58 -39.97
CA SER A 331 25.07 -12.68 -38.56
C SER A 331 25.94 -11.74 -37.73
N LEU A 332 25.33 -11.11 -36.72
CA LEU A 332 26.02 -10.31 -35.73
C LEU A 332 26.15 -11.16 -34.47
N VAL A 333 27.38 -11.59 -34.14
CA VAL A 333 27.64 -12.43 -32.96
C VAL A 333 28.23 -11.55 -31.87
N GLY A 334 27.44 -11.24 -30.85
CA GLY A 334 27.91 -10.62 -29.62
C GLY A 334 28.36 -11.70 -28.62
N GLY A 335 29.43 -11.45 -27.89
CA GLY A 335 29.90 -12.34 -26.84
C GLY A 335 30.76 -11.63 -25.81
N VAL A 336 30.93 -12.27 -24.66
CA VAL A 336 31.84 -11.84 -23.60
C VAL A 336 33.04 -12.78 -23.62
N GLN A 337 34.22 -12.29 -24.00
CA GLN A 337 35.47 -13.04 -23.92
C GLN A 337 36.15 -12.76 -22.59
N VAL A 338 36.11 -13.74 -21.68
CA VAL A 338 36.86 -13.67 -20.42
C VAL A 338 38.30 -14.15 -20.67
N ARG A 339 39.32 -13.35 -20.38
CA ARG A 339 40.73 -13.81 -20.35
C ARG A 339 41.00 -14.42 -18.98
N PHE A 340 41.43 -15.67 -18.96
CA PHE A 340 41.91 -16.39 -17.77
C PHE A 340 43.43 -16.32 -17.68
#